data_AF-A0A838QU55-F1
#
_entry.id   AF-A0A838QU55-F1
#
_cell.length_a   1.000
_cell.length_b   1.000
_cell.length_c   1.000
_cell.angle_alpha   90.00
_cell.angle_beta   90.00
_cell.angle_gamma   90.00
#
_symmetry.space_group_name_H-M   'P 1'
#
loop_
_entity.id
_entity.type
_entity.pdbx_description
1 polymer ?
#
loop_
_entity_poly.entity_id
_entity_poly.type
_entity_poly.pdbx_seq_one_letter_code
_entity_poly.pdbx_strand_id
1 'polypeptide(L)'
;MHERHEHVTRTEPAVATEHVETVATDPYAPRRGAASKVRQAIYLIFGIIEGLIAIRFVLRALGANPDAAFAAFVYGATAPFLVPFVGLFGTPQYNGSVLELHAIVAIVVYALLAWVLAKLAWLLLGETRSGVRTHASRVDTDVP
;
A
#
# COMPACT_ATOMS: atom_id res chain seq x y z
N MET A 1 64.35 25.49 42.51
CA MET A 1 65.24 25.11 41.41
C MET A 1 64.93 23.64 41.08
N HIS A 2 64.38 23.41 39.88
CA HIS A 2 64.05 22.14 39.18
C HIS A 2 62.95 21.23 39.78
N GLU A 3 61.75 21.15 39.20
CA GLU A 3 61.36 20.42 37.95
C GLU A 3 61.51 18.90 38.05
N ARG A 4 60.38 18.21 38.25
CA ARG A 4 59.80 17.30 37.24
C ARG A 4 58.39 16.90 37.68
N HIS A 5 57.39 17.59 37.14
CA HIS A 5 56.06 17.01 37.07
C HIS A 5 56.10 15.97 35.95
N GLU A 6 55.98 14.70 36.30
CA GLU A 6 55.77 13.64 35.34
C GLU A 6 54.41 13.87 34.67
N HIS A 7 54.46 14.33 33.43
CA HIS A 7 53.39 14.13 32.48
C HIS A 7 53.30 12.63 32.18
N VAL A 8 52.44 11.92 32.92
CA VAL A 8 51.96 10.61 32.52
C VAL A 8 50.78 10.85 31.56
N THR A 9 51.11 11.10 30.30
CA THR A 9 50.15 10.91 29.21
C THR A 9 50.08 9.40 28.94
N ARG A 10 49.10 8.69 29.48
CA ARG A 10 48.61 7.49 28.80
C ARG A 10 47.17 7.12 29.14
N THR A 11 46.33 7.55 28.21
CA THR A 11 45.20 6.80 27.67
C THR A 11 44.06 6.58 28.66
N GLU A 12 43.17 7.58 28.74
CA GLU A 12 41.75 7.28 28.78
C GLU A 12 41.52 6.13 27.79
N PRO A 13 40.91 5.00 28.19
CA PRO A 13 40.27 4.18 27.17
C PRO A 13 39.25 5.13 26.57
N ALA A 14 39.57 5.67 25.38
CA ALA A 14 38.56 6.16 24.49
C ALA A 14 37.51 5.06 24.56
N VAL A 15 36.35 5.39 25.15
CA VAL A 15 35.17 4.59 24.99
C VAL A 15 34.96 4.67 23.49
N ALA A 16 35.59 3.72 22.79
CA ALA A 16 35.12 3.25 21.53
C ALA A 16 33.74 2.76 21.90
N THR A 17 32.77 3.69 21.87
CA THR A 17 31.44 3.39 21.41
C THR A 17 31.71 2.65 20.12
N GLU A 18 31.79 1.33 20.24
CA GLU A 18 31.59 0.40 19.17
C GLU A 18 30.23 0.82 18.66
N HIS A 19 30.24 1.72 17.68
CA HIS A 19 29.07 2.03 16.91
C HIS A 19 28.87 0.76 16.12
N VAL A 20 28.26 -0.22 16.79
CA VAL A 20 27.64 -1.35 16.17
C VAL A 20 26.50 -0.69 15.40
N GLU A 21 26.83 -0.19 14.21
CA GLU A 21 25.88 -0.12 13.13
C GLU A 21 25.52 -1.58 12.90
N THR A 22 24.59 -2.05 13.73
CA THR A 22 23.86 -3.28 13.50
C THR A 22 23.08 -2.96 12.25
N VAL A 23 23.74 -3.13 11.11
CA VAL A 23 23.08 -3.36 9.83
C VAL A 23 22.38 -4.67 10.07
N ALA A 24 21.20 -4.59 10.69
CA ALA A 24 20.24 -5.63 10.78
C ALA A 24 19.77 -5.88 9.35
N THR A 25 20.62 -6.58 8.60
CA THR A 25 20.27 -7.19 7.34
C THR A 25 19.30 -8.28 7.73
N ASP A 26 18.03 -7.92 7.89
CA ASP A 26 16.95 -8.84 8.21
C ASP A 26 16.81 -9.80 7.00
N PRO A 27 17.28 -11.05 7.11
CA PRO A 27 17.20 -12.01 6.01
C PRO A 27 15.76 -12.51 5.80
N TYR A 28 14.79 -12.05 6.61
CA TYR A 28 13.36 -12.40 6.53
C TYR A 28 12.46 -11.32 5.91
N ALA A 29 13.00 -10.18 5.48
CA ALA A 29 12.29 -9.14 4.73
C ALA A 29 11.43 -9.62 3.51
N PRO A 30 11.76 -10.70 2.77
CA PRO A 30 11.04 -11.02 1.54
C PRO A 30 9.59 -11.49 1.74
N ARG A 31 9.28 -12.20 2.83
CA ARG A 31 7.95 -12.83 3.02
C ARG A 31 6.90 -11.88 3.63
N ARG A 32 7.31 -11.00 4.55
CA ARG A 32 6.43 -9.97 5.13
C ARG A 32 6.15 -8.83 4.13
N GLY A 33 7.10 -8.53 3.25
CA GLY A 33 6.91 -7.58 2.16
C GLY A 33 5.93 -8.05 1.08
N ALA A 34 5.84 -9.36 0.83
CA ALA A 34 5.00 -9.91 -0.24
C ALA A 34 3.49 -9.68 0.00
N ALA A 35 2.99 -9.93 1.22
CA ALA A 35 1.58 -9.70 1.56
C ALA A 35 1.18 -8.22 1.47
N SER A 36 2.09 -7.31 1.85
CA SER A 36 1.87 -5.87 1.74
C SER A 36 1.87 -5.40 0.28
N LYS A 37 2.78 -5.92 -0.56
CA LYS A 37 2.82 -5.62 -2.00
C LYS A 37 1.57 -6.09 -2.74
N VAL A 38 1.04 -7.28 -2.44
CA VAL A 38 -0.18 -7.80 -3.09
C VAL A 38 -1.39 -6.93 -2.76
N ARG A 39 -1.56 -6.56 -1.48
CA ARG A 39 -2.64 -5.64 -1.08
C ARG A 39 -2.53 -4.29 -1.77
N GLN A 40 -1.32 -3.74 -1.85
CA GLN A 40 -1.08 -2.46 -2.51
C GLN A 40 -1.43 -2.53 -3.99
N ALA A 41 -1.09 -3.63 -4.67
CA ALA A 41 -1.46 -3.86 -6.06
C ALA A 41 -2.99 -3.93 -6.25
N ILE A 42 -3.71 -4.64 -5.37
CA ILE A 42 -5.18 -4.73 -5.42
C ILE A 42 -5.79 -3.32 -5.32
N TYR A 43 -5.45 -2.55 -4.28
CA TYR A 43 -6.01 -1.21 -4.12
C TYR A 43 -5.62 -0.25 -5.25
N LEU A 44 -4.41 -0.38 -5.81
CA LEU A 44 -3.98 0.44 -6.93
C LEU A 44 -4.81 0.14 -8.19
N ILE A 45 -4.98 -1.13 -8.54
CA ILE A 45 -5.72 -1.55 -9.73
C ILE A 45 -7.20 -1.14 -9.61
N PHE A 46 -7.83 -1.50 -8.50
CA PHE A 46 -9.23 -1.14 -8.26
C PHE A 46 -9.41 0.38 -8.18
N GLY A 47 -8.53 1.09 -7.48
CA GLY A 47 -8.59 2.55 -7.39
C GLY A 47 -8.45 3.26 -8.74
N ILE A 48 -7.64 2.74 -9.67
CA ILE A 48 -7.57 3.26 -11.05
C ILE A 48 -8.89 3.02 -11.78
N ILE A 49 -9.45 1.81 -11.70
CA ILE A 49 -10.73 1.46 -12.35
C ILE A 49 -11.85 2.35 -11.80
N GLU A 50 -11.98 2.44 -10.48
CA GLU A 50 -12.97 3.25 -9.79
C GLU A 50 -12.79 4.74 -10.11
N GLY A 51 -11.54 5.23 -10.13
CA GLY A 51 -11.22 6.59 -10.51
C GLY A 51 -11.67 6.92 -11.93
N LEU A 52 -11.43 6.03 -12.90
CA LEU A 52 -11.91 6.19 -14.27
C LEU A 52 -13.45 6.18 -14.35
N ILE A 53 -14.12 5.29 -13.61
CA ILE A 53 -15.58 5.24 -13.55
C ILE A 53 -16.15 6.51 -12.90
N ALA A 54 -15.51 7.03 -11.85
CA ALA A 54 -15.92 8.27 -11.20
C ALA A 54 -15.75 9.48 -12.15
N ILE A 55 -14.63 9.57 -12.87
CA ILE A 55 -14.41 10.59 -13.89
C ILE A 55 -15.50 10.48 -14.97
N ARG A 56 -15.79 9.28 -15.46
CA ARG A 56 -16.90 9.05 -16.41
C ARG A 56 -18.21 9.59 -15.88
N PHE A 57 -18.57 9.21 -14.65
CA PHE A 57 -19.82 9.62 -14.03
C PHE A 57 -19.94 11.14 -13.99
N VAL A 58 -18.88 11.83 -13.58
CA VAL A 58 -18.84 13.30 -13.57
C VAL A 58 -18.96 13.87 -14.98
N LEU A 59 -18.20 13.36 -15.96
CA LEU A 59 -18.27 13.83 -17.35
C LEU A 59 -19.68 13.67 -17.94
N ARG A 60 -20.33 12.52 -17.72
CA ARG A 60 -21.71 12.26 -18.16
C ARG A 60 -22.71 13.17 -17.44
N ALA A 61 -22.56 13.36 -16.13
CA ALA A 61 -23.40 14.24 -15.33
C ALA A 61 -23.26 15.71 -15.71
N LEU A 62 -22.10 16.14 -16.21
CA LEU A 62 -21.87 17.50 -16.69
C LEU A 62 -22.22 17.69 -18.18
N GLY A 63 -22.68 16.64 -18.86
CA GLY A 63 -23.01 16.71 -20.29
C GLY A 63 -21.79 16.92 -21.19
N ALA A 64 -20.64 16.36 -20.81
CA ALA A 64 -19.41 16.47 -21.59
C ALA A 64 -19.59 15.90 -23.01
N ASN A 65 -19.03 16.58 -24.00
CA ASN A 65 -19.06 16.15 -25.40
C ASN A 65 -18.45 14.74 -25.55
N PRO A 66 -19.23 13.72 -25.98
CA PRO A 66 -18.74 12.36 -26.13
C PRO A 66 -17.67 12.21 -27.23
N ASP A 67 -17.61 13.14 -28.19
CA ASP A 67 -16.64 13.11 -29.29
C ASP A 67 -15.28 13.71 -28.89
N ALA A 68 -15.19 14.35 -27.72
CA ALA A 68 -13.91 14.82 -27.20
C ALA A 68 -13.02 13.61 -26.87
N ALA A 69 -11.79 13.60 -27.39
CA ALA A 69 -10.87 12.45 -27.30
C ALA A 69 -10.71 11.90 -25.87
N PHE A 70 -10.62 12.77 -24.87
CA PHE A 70 -10.51 12.37 -23.47
C PHE A 70 -11.79 11.68 -22.97
N ALA A 71 -12.97 12.25 -23.25
CA ALA A 71 -14.25 11.67 -22.85
C ALA A 71 -14.48 10.33 -23.55
N ALA A 72 -14.23 10.26 -24.87
CA ALA A 72 -14.32 9.03 -25.65
C ALA A 72 -13.42 7.91 -25.09
N PHE A 73 -12.16 8.25 -24.75
CA PHE A 73 -11.24 7.31 -24.10
C PHE A 73 -11.78 6.80 -22.76
N VAL A 74 -12.19 7.70 -21.87
CA VAL A 74 -12.72 7.33 -20.55
C VAL A 74 -13.98 6.48 -20.69
N TYR A 75 -14.90 6.85 -21.58
CA TYR A 75 -16.14 6.10 -21.82
C TYR A 75 -15.86 4.71 -22.40
N GLY A 76 -14.89 4.58 -23.31
CA GLY A 76 -14.48 3.30 -23.86
C GLY A 76 -13.79 2.40 -22.82
N ALA A 77 -12.83 2.95 -22.07
CA ALA A 77 -12.07 2.21 -21.07
C ALA A 77 -12.96 1.68 -19.93
N THR A 78 -13.99 2.43 -19.55
CA THR A 78 -14.91 2.08 -18.45
C THR A 78 -16.09 1.20 -18.89
N ALA A 79 -16.41 1.16 -20.18
CA ALA A 79 -17.56 0.41 -20.71
C ALA A 79 -17.65 -1.05 -20.23
N PRO A 80 -16.59 -1.90 -20.34
CA PRO A 80 -16.69 -3.30 -19.94
C PRO A 80 -16.96 -3.50 -18.44
N PHE A 81 -16.52 -2.57 -17.60
CA PHE A 81 -16.74 -2.61 -16.15
C PHE A 81 -18.19 -2.23 -15.78
N LEU A 82 -18.88 -1.48 -16.64
CA LEU A 82 -20.26 -1.07 -16.39
C LEU A 82 -21.29 -2.07 -16.92
N VAL A 83 -20.94 -2.90 -17.91
CA VAL A 83 -21.84 -3.88 -18.55
C VAL A 83 -22.72 -4.67 -17.56
N PRO A 84 -22.19 -5.23 -16.45
CA PRO A 84 -23.00 -6.02 -15.52
C PRO A 84 -24.05 -5.20 -14.75
N PHE A 85 -23.89 -3.88 -14.68
CA PHE A 85 -24.72 -2.97 -13.88
C PHE A 85 -25.70 -2.16 -14.75
N VAL A 86 -25.57 -2.24 -16.07
CA VAL A 86 -26.48 -1.56 -17.00
C VAL A 86 -27.91 -2.05 -16.79
N GLY A 87 -28.86 -1.13 -16.71
CA GLY A 87 -30.29 -1.44 -16.52
C GLY A 87 -30.73 -1.67 -15.07
N LEU A 88 -29.82 -1.61 -14.08
CA LEU A 88 -30.20 -1.67 -12.65
C LEU A 88 -31.13 -0.52 -12.23
N PHE A 89 -30.96 0.65 -12.85
CA PHE A 89 -31.80 1.81 -12.64
C PHE A 89 -32.15 2.43 -13.99
N GLY A 90 -33.21 3.24 -14.03
CA GLY A 90 -33.42 4.16 -15.13
C GLY A 90 -32.23 5.13 -15.27
N THR A 91 -32.05 5.71 -16.45
CA THR A 91 -31.02 6.70 -16.74
C THR A 91 -31.65 8.08 -16.89
N PRO A 92 -31.73 8.89 -15.81
CA PRO A 92 -32.20 10.26 -15.92
C PRO A 92 -31.28 11.05 -16.86
N GLN A 93 -31.90 11.77 -17.79
CA GLN A 93 -31.19 12.61 -18.75
C GLN A 93 -31.89 13.97 -18.87
N TYR A 94 -31.11 15.04 -18.89
CA TYR A 94 -31.60 16.40 -19.04
C TYR A 94 -30.59 17.26 -19.79
N ASN A 95 -31.00 17.84 -20.93
CA ASN A 95 -30.19 18.77 -21.72
C ASN A 95 -28.74 18.29 -21.99
N GLY A 96 -28.57 17.02 -22.33
CA GLY A 96 -27.25 16.40 -22.60
C GLY A 96 -26.52 15.86 -21.37
N SER A 97 -26.92 16.25 -20.15
CA SER A 97 -26.47 15.60 -18.91
C SER A 97 -27.15 14.24 -18.73
N VAL A 98 -26.37 13.23 -18.33
CA VAL A 98 -26.85 11.88 -18.06
C VAL A 98 -26.34 11.42 -16.69
N LEU A 99 -27.26 11.06 -15.80
CA LEU A 99 -26.92 10.49 -14.50
C LEU A 99 -26.84 8.97 -14.60
N GLU A 100 -25.61 8.46 -14.73
CA GLU A 100 -25.32 7.02 -14.75
C GLU A 100 -25.30 6.45 -13.32
N LEU A 101 -26.48 6.25 -12.70
CA LEU A 101 -26.58 5.69 -11.34
C LEU A 101 -25.90 4.32 -11.20
N HIS A 102 -25.90 3.53 -12.28
CA HIS A 102 -25.20 2.25 -12.34
C HIS A 102 -23.67 2.39 -12.20
N ALA A 103 -23.09 3.53 -12.58
CA ALA A 103 -21.66 3.80 -12.37
C ALA A 103 -21.32 3.99 -10.89
N ILE A 104 -22.22 4.62 -10.12
CA ILE A 104 -22.07 4.74 -8.67
C ILE A 104 -22.10 3.35 -8.03
N VAL A 105 -23.04 2.49 -8.45
CA VAL A 105 -23.10 1.11 -7.95
C VAL A 105 -21.85 0.33 -8.33
N ALA A 106 -21.34 0.49 -9.54
CA ALA A 106 -20.09 -0.15 -9.95
C ALA A 106 -18.92 0.24 -9.03
N ILE A 107 -18.78 1.53 -8.69
CA ILE A 107 -17.75 1.99 -7.73
C ILE A 107 -17.94 1.31 -6.38
N VAL A 108 -19.14 1.30 -5.83
CA VAL A 108 -19.40 0.66 -4.52
C VAL A 108 -19.07 -0.83 -4.55
N VAL A 109 -19.50 -1.56 -5.58
CA VAL A 109 -19.24 -3.00 -5.71
C VAL A 109 -17.75 -3.28 -5.88
N TYR A 110 -17.05 -2.51 -6.70
CA TYR A 110 -15.62 -2.65 -6.89
C TYR A 110 -14.81 -2.30 -5.63
N ALA A 111 -15.23 -1.30 -4.85
CA ALA A 111 -14.61 -0.97 -3.56
C ALA A 111 -14.72 -2.13 -2.59
N LEU A 112 -15.91 -2.74 -2.51
CA LEU A 112 -16.16 -3.91 -1.67
C LEU A 112 -15.32 -5.10 -2.14
N LEU A 113 -15.25 -5.36 -3.44
CA LEU A 113 -14.40 -6.42 -4.00
C LEU A 113 -12.92 -6.19 -3.69
N ALA A 114 -12.41 -4.96 -3.87
CA ALA A 114 -11.04 -4.61 -3.54
C ALA A 114 -10.73 -4.87 -2.06
N TRP A 115 -11.64 -4.44 -1.17
CA TRP A 115 -11.50 -4.66 0.27
C TRP A 115 -11.48 -6.14 0.63
N VAL A 116 -12.42 -6.94 0.11
CA VAL A 116 -12.48 -8.39 0.35
C VAL A 116 -11.21 -9.06 -0.16
N LEU A 117 -10.78 -8.77 -1.38
CA LEU A 117 -9.57 -9.35 -1.96
C LEU A 117 -8.32 -8.97 -1.17
N ALA A 118 -8.20 -7.71 -0.72
CA ALA A 118 -7.10 -7.27 0.12
C ALA A 118 -7.11 -7.94 1.50
N LYS A 119 -8.29 -8.14 2.10
CA LYS A 119 -8.48 -8.90 3.35
C LYS A 119 -8.08 -10.36 3.20
N LEU A 120 -8.50 -11.01 2.11
CA LEU A 120 -8.12 -12.39 1.80
C LEU A 120 -6.61 -12.51 1.57
N ALA A 121 -6.02 -11.58 0.81
CA ALA A 121 -4.57 -11.55 0.60
C ALA A 121 -3.81 -11.43 1.92
N TRP A 122 -4.29 -10.59 2.84
CA TRP A 122 -3.70 -10.48 4.18
C TRP A 122 -3.86 -11.76 5.01
N LEU A 123 -5.05 -12.36 5.02
CA LEU A 123 -5.30 -13.58 5.79
C LEU A 123 -4.47 -14.76 5.26
N LEU A 124 -4.40 -14.92 3.94
CA LEU A 124 -3.71 -16.05 3.31
C LEU A 124 -2.18 -15.89 3.35
N LEU A 125 -1.65 -14.68 3.15
CA LEU A 125 -0.20 -14.45 3.09
C LEU A 125 0.39 -13.92 4.42
N GLY A 126 -0.45 -13.51 5.37
CA GLY A 126 -0.02 -12.93 6.66
C GLY A 126 -0.02 -13.89 7.85
N GLU A 127 -0.74 -15.01 7.79
CA GLU A 127 -1.12 -15.77 9.00
C GLU A 127 -0.30 -17.04 9.28
N THR A 128 0.85 -17.30 8.66
CA THR A 128 1.66 -18.46 9.06
C THR A 128 3.10 -18.11 9.43
N ARG A 129 3.30 -18.08 10.76
CA ARG A 129 4.56 -18.14 11.51
C ARG A 129 5.21 -16.79 11.83
N SER A 130 4.64 -16.10 12.80
CA SER A 130 5.46 -15.39 13.80
C SER A 130 5.49 -16.22 15.08
N GLY A 131 6.00 -17.46 14.98
CA GLY A 131 6.49 -18.15 16.16
C GLY A 131 7.73 -17.39 16.61
N VAL A 132 7.57 -16.58 17.65
CA VAL A 132 8.67 -15.90 18.33
C VAL A 132 9.65 -16.97 18.80
N ARG A 133 10.72 -17.19 18.04
CA ARG A 133 11.90 -17.88 18.55
C ARG A 133 12.65 -16.87 19.39
N THR A 134 12.33 -16.80 20.67
CA THR A 134 13.19 -16.12 21.64
C THR A 134 14.51 -16.87 21.64
N HIS A 135 15.51 -16.34 20.95
CA HIS A 135 16.89 -16.78 21.11
C HIS A 135 17.32 -16.22 22.47
N ALA A 136 16.98 -16.92 23.56
CA ALA A 136 17.58 -16.66 24.85
C ALA A 136 19.04 -17.09 24.74
N SER A 137 19.92 -16.19 24.32
CA SER A 137 21.35 -16.38 24.51
C SER A 137 21.59 -16.33 26.03
N ARG A 138 21.55 -17.50 26.66
CA ARG A 138 22.06 -17.68 28.02
C ARG A 138 23.55 -17.38 27.93
N VAL A 139 23.96 -16.21 28.39
CA VAL A 139 25.36 -15.89 28.64
C VAL A 139 25.73 -16.68 29.89
N ASP A 140 26.45 -17.77 29.70
CA ASP A 140 27.05 -18.54 30.79
C ASP A 140 28.30 -17.76 31.22
N THR A 141 28.19 -16.98 32.29
CA THR A 141 29.38 -16.48 32.97
C THR A 141 29.87 -17.56 33.90
N ASP A 142 30.63 -18.50 33.34
CA ASP A 142 31.54 -19.34 34.13
C ASP A 142 32.68 -18.44 34.60
N VAL A 143 32.66 -18.12 35.90
CA VAL A 143 33.74 -17.42 36.59
C VAL A 143 34.35 -18.40 37.60
N PRO A 144 35.58 -18.89 37.37
CA PRO A 144 36.49 -19.30 38.43
C PRO A 144 37.38 -18.15 38.90
#